data_AF-A0A016T3P3-F1
#
_entry.id   AF-A0A016T3P3-F1
#
_cell.length_a   1.000
_cell.length_b   1.000
_cell.length_c   1.000
_cell.angle_alpha   90.00
_cell.angle_beta   90.00
_cell.angle_gamma   90.00
#
_symmetry.space_group_name_H-M   'P 1'
#
loop_
_entity.id
_entity.type
_entity.pdbx_description
1 polymer ?
#
loop_
_entity_poly.entity_id
_entity_poly.type
_entity_poly.pdbx_seq_one_letter_code
_entity_poly.pdbx_strand_id
1 'polypeptide(L)'
;MHDEQCGPARIKWWRLKEKGESVTSRIKLPPVTTIGETWKNATPAIAEAARSELFTTKPGHRKIDRQTWLWTDEVEIKVREKERLCHVFLGDKTVDNWRQYLMAEKAAKKAVAATNAVHYDSISKQLDAKDGGERLIYRLARSRLRRTKTSKSSTELTTNTVSS
;
A
#
# COMPACT_ATOMS: atom_id res chain seq x y z
N MET A 1 -5.36 24.54 10.61
CA MET A 1 -5.16 23.40 11.53
C MET A 1 -5.58 22.16 10.74
N HIS A 2 -4.66 21.45 10.10
CA HIS A 2 -5.01 20.23 9.37
C HIS A 2 -4.84 19.06 10.33
N ASP A 3 -5.96 18.43 10.71
CA ASP A 3 -5.93 17.19 11.47
C ASP A 3 -5.10 16.17 10.71
N GLU A 4 -3.96 15.82 11.30
CA GLU A 4 -3.00 14.86 10.78
C GLU A 4 -3.68 13.48 10.85
N GLN A 5 -4.45 13.13 9.81
CA GLN A 5 -5.27 11.93 9.82
C GLN A 5 -4.37 10.69 9.69
N CYS A 6 -3.90 10.25 10.85
CA CYS A 6 -3.27 8.97 11.08
C CYS A 6 -4.17 7.85 10.55
N GLY A 7 -3.65 7.00 9.68
CA GLY A 7 -4.39 5.82 9.20
C GLY A 7 -4.68 4.84 10.34
N PRO A 8 -5.84 4.13 10.31
CA PRO A 8 -6.18 3.15 11.33
C PRO A 8 -5.17 2.00 11.35
N ALA A 9 -5.06 1.32 12.49
CA ALA A 9 -4.18 0.16 12.64
C ALA A 9 -4.57 -0.94 11.63
N ARG A 10 -3.58 -1.44 10.87
CA ARG A 10 -3.78 -2.45 9.83
C ARG A 10 -3.33 -3.82 10.31
N ILE A 11 -4.08 -4.86 9.94
CA ILE A 11 -3.66 -6.25 10.14
C ILE A 11 -2.49 -6.54 9.20
N LYS A 12 -1.44 -7.19 9.72
CA LYS A 12 -0.26 -7.55 8.94
C LYS A 12 -0.49 -8.82 8.10
N TRP A 13 -1.38 -8.74 7.12
CA TRP A 13 -1.76 -9.88 6.26
C TRP A 13 -0.57 -10.59 5.57
N TRP A 14 0.54 -9.89 5.34
CA TRP A 14 1.76 -10.49 4.80
C TRP A 14 2.42 -11.54 5.72
N ARG A 15 2.09 -11.58 7.01
CA ARG A 15 2.51 -12.63 7.95
C ARG A 15 1.61 -13.87 7.95
N LEU A 16 0.51 -13.84 7.18
CA LEU A 16 -0.43 -14.96 7.12
C LEU A 16 0.24 -16.25 6.65
N LYS A 17 1.26 -16.15 5.77
CA LYS A 17 2.03 -17.31 5.31
C LYS A 17 2.76 -18.03 6.45
N GLU A 18 3.23 -17.29 7.46
CA GLU A 18 4.01 -17.85 8.58
C GLU A 18 3.12 -18.32 9.73
N LYS A 19 2.00 -17.62 9.95
CA LYS A 19 1.10 -17.84 11.10
C LYS A 19 -0.29 -18.36 10.71
N GLY A 20 -0.41 -18.94 9.51
CA GLY A 20 -1.70 -19.36 8.95
C GLY A 20 -2.46 -20.31 9.86
N GLU A 21 -1.77 -21.33 10.38
CA GLU A 21 -2.37 -22.34 11.26
C GLU A 21 -2.90 -21.76 12.58
N SER A 22 -2.15 -20.82 13.18
CA SER A 22 -2.56 -20.12 14.40
C SER A 22 -3.78 -19.23 14.17
N VAL A 23 -3.85 -18.59 12.99
CA VAL A 23 -5.04 -17.81 12.61
C VAL A 23 -6.23 -18.74 12.42
N THR A 24 -6.08 -19.83 11.68
CA THR A 24 -7.19 -20.76 11.41
C THR A 24 -7.73 -21.44 12.66
N SER A 25 -6.87 -21.81 13.60
CA SER A 25 -7.29 -22.45 14.86
C SER A 25 -8.07 -21.50 15.78
N ARG A 26 -7.87 -20.19 15.66
CA ARG A 26 -8.61 -19.17 16.44
C ARG A 26 -9.93 -18.74 15.81
N ILE A 27 -10.17 -19.03 14.54
CA ILE A 27 -11.42 -18.63 13.88
C ILE A 27 -12.56 -19.46 14.49
N LYS A 28 -13.47 -18.78 15.20
CA LYS A 28 -14.71 -19.36 15.70
C LYS A 28 -15.85 -18.87 14.82
N LEU A 29 -16.34 -19.72 13.91
CA LEU A 29 -17.48 -19.40 13.06
C LEU A 29 -18.79 -19.71 13.80
N PRO A 30 -19.78 -18.80 13.76
CA PRO A 30 -21.10 -19.07 14.30
C PRO A 30 -21.90 -20.02 13.40
N PRO A 31 -23.02 -20.58 13.90
CA PRO A 31 -23.90 -21.45 13.12
C PRO A 31 -24.37 -20.80 11.80
N VAL A 32 -24.41 -21.60 10.74
CA VAL A 32 -24.78 -21.17 9.39
C VAL A 32 -26.30 -21.08 9.29
N THR A 33 -26.83 -19.87 9.08
CA THR A 33 -28.27 -19.62 8.85
C THR A 33 -28.55 -19.39 7.37
N THR A 34 -27.94 -18.36 6.79
CA THR A 34 -28.05 -17.99 5.37
C THR A 34 -26.69 -17.57 4.84
N ILE A 35 -26.43 -17.74 3.53
CA ILE A 35 -25.12 -17.43 2.93
C ILE A 35 -24.67 -16.00 3.25
N GLY A 36 -25.57 -15.02 3.12
CA GLY A 36 -25.27 -13.61 3.39
C GLY A 36 -24.93 -13.34 4.86
N GLU A 37 -25.70 -13.90 5.79
CA GLU A 37 -25.44 -13.75 7.23
C GLU A 37 -24.18 -14.48 7.67
N THR A 38 -23.90 -15.65 7.10
CA THR A 38 -22.67 -16.40 7.35
C THR A 38 -21.44 -15.59 6.96
N TRP A 39 -21.42 -14.97 5.78
CA TRP A 39 -20.30 -14.10 5.39
C TRP A 39 -20.21 -12.85 6.27
N LYS A 40 -21.36 -12.23 6.60
CA LYS A 40 -21.42 -11.06 7.47
C LYS A 40 -20.85 -11.35 8.87
N ASN A 41 -21.07 -12.55 9.39
CA ASN A 41 -20.59 -12.97 10.71
C ASN A 41 -19.18 -13.58 10.69
N ALA A 42 -18.78 -14.24 9.60
CA ALA A 42 -17.43 -14.79 9.43
C ALA A 42 -16.37 -13.69 9.28
N THR A 43 -16.69 -12.60 8.57
CA THR A 43 -15.78 -11.48 8.33
C THR A 43 -15.17 -10.90 9.63
N PRO A 44 -15.96 -10.52 10.66
CA PRO A 44 -15.39 -10.02 11.92
C PRO A 44 -14.60 -11.08 12.69
N ALA A 45 -15.05 -12.34 12.72
CA ALA A 45 -14.36 -13.43 13.41
C ALA A 45 -12.96 -13.71 12.81
N ILE A 46 -12.85 -13.70 11.48
CA ILE A 46 -11.58 -13.82 10.77
C ILE A 46 -10.68 -12.61 11.07
N ALA A 47 -11.24 -11.39 11.05
CA ALA A 47 -10.47 -10.19 11.34
C ALA A 47 -9.95 -10.16 12.78
N GLU A 48 -10.71 -10.69 13.75
CA GLU A 48 -10.32 -10.78 15.16
C GLU A 48 -9.22 -11.82 15.39
N ALA A 49 -9.36 -13.02 14.82
CA ALA A 49 -8.33 -14.04 14.83
C ALA A 49 -7.02 -13.51 14.21
N ALA A 50 -7.12 -12.85 13.06
CA ALA A 50 -5.97 -12.27 12.37
C ALA A 50 -5.33 -11.11 13.15
N ARG A 51 -6.12 -10.24 13.82
CA ARG A 51 -5.58 -9.19 14.71
C ARG A 51 -4.79 -9.77 15.87
N SER A 52 -5.29 -10.86 16.45
CA SER A 52 -4.67 -11.52 17.60
C SER A 52 -3.34 -12.18 17.23
N GLU A 53 -3.26 -12.83 16.06
CA GLU A 53 -2.10 -13.63 15.68
C GLU A 53 -1.08 -12.89 14.81
N LEU A 54 -1.53 -12.08 13.85
CA LEU A 54 -0.64 -11.40 12.90
C LEU A 54 -0.10 -10.08 13.44
N PHE A 55 -0.60 -9.63 14.59
CA PHE A 55 -0.41 -8.30 15.16
C PHE A 55 -0.92 -7.17 14.24
N THR A 56 -1.11 -5.99 14.83
CA THR A 56 -1.47 -4.77 14.09
C THR A 56 -0.25 -3.88 13.84
N THR A 57 -0.32 -3.04 12.81
CA THR A 57 0.66 -1.97 12.62
C THR A 57 0.48 -0.92 13.72
N LYS A 58 1.58 -0.29 14.16
CA LYS A 58 1.49 0.85 15.07
C LYS A 58 0.60 1.94 14.43
N PRO A 59 -0.37 2.50 15.17
CA PRO A 59 -1.01 3.74 14.75
C PRO A 59 0.07 4.82 14.66
N GLY A 60 -0.09 5.76 13.74
CA GLY A 60 0.81 6.91 13.56
C GLY A 60 1.73 6.77 12.34
N HIS A 61 1.73 5.65 11.64
CA HIS A 61 2.46 5.57 10.37
C HIS A 61 1.75 6.43 9.33
N ARG A 62 2.42 7.50 8.88
CA ARG A 62 1.93 8.31 7.76
C ARG A 62 1.61 7.36 6.60
N LYS A 63 0.38 7.43 6.10
CA LYS A 63 0.03 6.82 4.82
C LYS A 63 1.03 7.42 3.83
N ILE A 64 1.84 6.60 3.17
CA ILE A 64 2.61 7.08 2.04
C ILE A 64 1.54 7.52 1.06
N ASP A 65 1.39 8.83 0.94
CA ASP A 65 0.37 9.36 0.08
C ASP A 65 0.65 8.87 -1.33
N ARG A 66 -0.41 8.46 -2.04
CA ARG A 66 -0.26 7.95 -3.40
C ARG A 66 0.38 9.00 -4.31
N GLN A 67 0.33 10.29 -3.96
CA GLN A 67 1.06 11.38 -4.64
C GLN A 67 2.59 11.20 -4.61
N THR A 68 3.15 10.34 -3.75
CA THR A 68 4.59 10.02 -3.80
C THR A 68 4.94 9.15 -5.02
N TRP A 69 3.94 8.50 -5.62
CA TRP A 69 4.08 7.70 -6.83
C TRP A 69 3.62 8.54 -8.01
N LEU A 70 4.21 8.33 -9.19
CA LEU A 70 3.99 9.10 -10.42
C LEU A 70 2.61 8.81 -11.05
N TRP A 71 1.54 9.08 -10.30
CA TRP A 71 0.15 8.97 -10.73
C TRP A 71 -0.27 10.25 -11.44
N THR A 72 -0.19 10.22 -12.77
CA THR A 72 -0.88 11.17 -13.63
C THR A 72 -2.31 10.69 -13.89
N ASP A 73 -3.18 11.60 -14.33
CA ASP A 73 -4.56 11.27 -14.73
C ASP A 73 -4.58 10.13 -15.75
N GLU A 74 -3.61 10.11 -16.68
CA GLU A 74 -3.46 9.04 -17.66
C GLU A 74 -3.18 7.68 -17.01
N VAL A 75 -2.23 7.61 -16.08
CA VAL A 75 -1.92 6.38 -15.33
C VAL A 75 -3.16 5.91 -14.57
N GLU A 76 -3.88 6.85 -13.95
CA GLU A 76 -5.09 6.53 -13.20
C GLU A 76 -6.19 5.95 -14.08
N ILE A 77 -6.49 6.59 -15.21
CA ILE A 77 -7.48 6.12 -16.17
C ILE A 77 -7.13 4.71 -16.66
N LYS A 78 -5.86 4.45 -17.00
CA LYS A 78 -5.45 3.13 -17.49
C LYS A 78 -5.50 2.04 -16.42
N VAL A 79 -5.14 2.36 -15.17
CA VAL A 79 -5.24 1.39 -14.06
C VAL A 79 -6.70 1.09 -13.74
N ARG A 80 -7.57 2.11 -13.71
CA ARG A 80 -9.02 1.91 -13.49
C ARG A 80 -9.65 1.04 -14.57
N GLU A 81 -9.30 1.26 -15.85
CA GLU A 81 -9.82 0.43 -16.94
C GLU A 81 -9.32 -1.02 -16.85
N LYS A 82 -8.05 -1.21 -16.48
CA LYS A 82 -7.50 -2.55 -16.18
C LYS A 82 -8.26 -3.22 -15.03
N GLU A 83 -8.60 -2.49 -13.97
CA GLU A 83 -9.37 -3.03 -12.84
C GLU A 83 -10.79 -3.41 -13.26
N ARG A 84 -11.47 -2.56 -14.05
CA ARG A 84 -12.80 -2.83 -14.59
C ARG A 84 -12.82 -4.12 -15.40
N LEU A 85 -11.86 -4.30 -16.30
CA LEU A 85 -11.76 -5.51 -17.13
C LEU A 85 -11.35 -6.75 -16.34
N CYS A 86 -10.58 -6.57 -15.25
CA CYS A 86 -10.29 -7.66 -14.32
C CYS A 86 -11.59 -8.17 -13.66
N HIS A 87 -12.47 -7.27 -13.22
CA HIS A 87 -13.78 -7.65 -12.68
C HIS A 87 -14.65 -8.37 -13.70
N VAL A 88 -14.70 -7.90 -14.95
CA VAL A 88 -15.46 -8.57 -16.02
C VAL A 88 -14.89 -9.96 -16.28
N PHE A 89 -13.57 -10.11 -16.40
CA PHE A 89 -12.92 -11.40 -16.60
C PHE A 89 -13.14 -12.39 -15.43
N LEU A 90 -13.16 -11.89 -14.19
CA LEU A 90 -13.41 -12.73 -13.01
C LEU A 90 -14.88 -13.21 -12.95
N GLY A 91 -15.82 -12.41 -13.46
CA GLY A 91 -17.23 -12.80 -13.59
C GLY A 91 -17.49 -13.76 -14.75
N ASP A 92 -16.85 -13.52 -15.90
CA ASP A 92 -17.00 -14.31 -17.11
C ASP A 92 -15.63 -14.61 -17.75
N LYS A 93 -15.18 -15.86 -17.60
CA LYS A 93 -13.83 -16.31 -17.97
C LYS A 93 -13.68 -16.65 -19.45
N THR A 94 -14.29 -15.87 -20.33
CA THR A 94 -14.14 -16.04 -21.78
C THR A 94 -12.74 -15.65 -22.26
N VAL A 95 -12.35 -16.21 -23.40
CA VAL A 95 -11.08 -15.88 -24.08
C VAL A 95 -11.03 -14.40 -24.47
N ASP A 96 -12.17 -13.81 -24.84
CA ASP A 96 -12.23 -12.40 -25.23
C ASP A 96 -12.01 -11.47 -24.01
N ASN A 97 -12.69 -11.72 -22.89
CA ASN A 97 -12.49 -10.96 -21.65
C ASN A 97 -11.04 -11.04 -21.15
N TRP A 98 -10.41 -12.21 -21.27
CA TRP A 98 -8.99 -12.38 -20.97
C TRP A 98 -8.09 -11.51 -21.87
N ARG A 99 -8.34 -11.50 -23.18
CA ARG A 99 -7.58 -10.67 -24.13
C ARG A 99 -7.74 -9.19 -23.83
N GLN A 100 -8.97 -8.73 -23.57
CA GLN A 100 -9.24 -7.33 -23.23
C GLN A 100 -8.52 -6.90 -21.94
N TYR A 101 -8.60 -7.72 -20.89
CA TYR A 101 -7.87 -7.49 -19.64
C TYR A 101 -6.35 -7.36 -19.88
N LEU A 102 -5.77 -8.28 -20.66
CA LEU A 102 -4.32 -8.27 -20.92
C LEU A 102 -3.88 -7.04 -21.71
N MET A 103 -4.70 -6.58 -22.66
CA MET A 103 -4.43 -5.35 -23.42
C MET A 103 -4.46 -4.12 -22.50
N ALA A 104 -5.44 -4.03 -21.62
CA ALA A 104 -5.51 -2.94 -20.63
C ALA A 104 -4.36 -3.00 -19.62
N GLU A 105 -3.95 -4.19 -19.19
CA GLU A 105 -2.79 -4.37 -18.32
C GLU A 105 -1.50 -3.86 -18.98
N LYS A 106 -1.27 -4.21 -20.25
CA LYS A 106 -0.13 -3.69 -21.03
C LYS A 106 -0.19 -2.17 -21.16
N ALA A 107 -1.37 -1.61 -21.44
CA ALA A 107 -1.56 -0.17 -21.57
C ALA A 107 -1.26 0.56 -20.25
N ALA A 108 -1.72 0.04 -19.11
CA ALA A 108 -1.42 0.58 -17.79
C ALA A 108 0.09 0.55 -17.49
N LYS A 109 0.74 -0.60 -17.74
CA LYS A 109 2.21 -0.72 -17.58
C LYS A 109 2.96 0.29 -18.46
N LYS A 110 2.53 0.46 -19.71
CA LYS A 110 3.13 1.43 -20.64
C LYS A 110 2.97 2.87 -20.14
N ALA A 111 1.79 3.25 -19.66
CA ALA A 111 1.54 4.60 -19.13
C ALA A 111 2.41 4.89 -17.90
N VAL A 112 2.54 3.91 -16.99
CA VAL A 112 3.44 4.02 -15.83
C VAL A 112 4.90 4.17 -16.27
N ALA A 113 5.36 3.35 -17.22
CA ALA A 113 6.72 3.43 -17.75
C ALA A 113 7.01 4.78 -18.44
N ALA A 114 6.08 5.29 -19.24
CA ALA A 114 6.19 6.59 -19.90
C ALA A 114 6.27 7.74 -18.89
N THR A 115 5.40 7.73 -17.87
CA THR A 115 5.40 8.75 -16.81
C THR A 115 6.70 8.70 -16.00
N ASN A 116 7.19 7.49 -15.68
CA ASN A 116 8.48 7.30 -15.04
C ASN A 116 9.63 7.87 -15.90
N ALA A 117 9.63 7.57 -17.19
CA ALA A 117 10.66 8.07 -18.11
C ALA A 117 10.68 9.60 -18.14
N VAL A 118 9.52 10.26 -18.24
CA VAL A 118 9.41 11.73 -18.21
C VAL A 118 9.91 12.30 -16.89
N HIS A 119 9.53 11.71 -15.76
CA HIS A 119 9.95 12.19 -14.45
C HIS A 119 11.46 12.09 -14.25
N TYR A 120 12.05 10.94 -14.59
CA TYR A 120 13.49 10.73 -14.40
C TYR A 120 14.33 11.46 -15.44
N ASP A 121 13.84 11.66 -16.68
CA ASP A 121 14.48 12.54 -17.66
C ASP A 121 14.56 13.98 -17.15
N SER A 122 13.47 14.50 -16.57
CA SER A 122 13.46 15.83 -15.96
C SER A 122 14.45 15.95 -14.79
N ILE A 123 14.55 14.93 -13.93
CA ILE A 123 15.52 14.92 -12.82
C ILE A 123 16.95 14.84 -13.36
N SER A 124 17.21 14.01 -14.37
CA SER A 124 18.53 13.89 -14.99
C SER A 124 19.01 15.24 -15.51
N LYS A 125 18.16 15.93 -16.29
CA LYS A 125 18.45 17.28 -16.81
C LYS A 125 18.75 18.30 -15.71
N GLN A 126 18.07 18.22 -14.57
CA GLN A 126 18.34 19.08 -13.41
C GLN A 126 19.67 18.76 -12.72
N LEU A 127 20.10 17.50 -12.73
CA LEU A 127 21.38 17.08 -12.19
C LEU A 127 22.55 17.49 -13.10
N ASP A 128 22.35 17.45 -14.41
CA ASP A 128 23.36 17.85 -15.40
C ASP A 128 23.60 19.38 -15.46
N ALA A 129 22.72 20.17 -14.82
CA ALA A 129 22.88 21.61 -14.71
C ALA A 129 23.96 22.01 -13.69
N LYS A 130 24.98 22.76 -14.16
CA LYS A 130 26.22 23.10 -13.43
C LYS A 130 26.05 23.60 -11.98
N ASP A 131 25.04 24.42 -11.68
CA ASP A 131 24.82 24.98 -10.33
C ASP A 131 23.63 24.36 -9.57
N GLY A 132 22.78 23.58 -10.27
CA GLY A 132 21.52 23.05 -9.75
C GLY A 132 21.63 21.64 -9.15
N GLY A 133 22.50 20.81 -9.73
CA GLY A 133 22.62 19.39 -9.39
C GLY A 133 23.10 19.14 -7.95
N GLU A 134 24.19 19.79 -7.54
CA GLU A 134 24.73 19.65 -6.17
C GLU A 134 23.72 20.07 -5.10
N ARG A 135 22.99 21.17 -5.35
CA ARG A 135 21.95 21.68 -4.44
C ARG A 135 20.75 20.74 -4.34
N LEU A 136 20.39 20.04 -5.41
CA LEU A 136 19.32 19.04 -5.42
C LEU A 136 19.75 17.79 -4.62
N ILE A 137 20.97 17.29 -4.85
CA ILE A 137 21.54 16.15 -4.11
C ILE A 137 21.60 16.45 -2.61
N TYR A 138 22.11 17.62 -2.22
CA TYR A 138 22.15 18.04 -0.82
C TYR A 138 20.75 18.06 -0.18
N ARG A 139 19.75 18.57 -0.89
CA ARG A 139 18.36 18.63 -0.42
C ARG A 139 17.73 17.24 -0.25
N LEU A 140 17.99 16.34 -1.19
CA LEU A 140 17.55 14.94 -1.13
C LEU A 140 18.21 14.20 0.04
N ALA A 141 19.52 14.36 0.21
CA ALA A 141 20.28 13.77 1.31
C ALA A 141 19.77 14.26 2.68
N ARG A 142 19.56 15.58 2.85
CA ARG A 142 18.99 16.16 4.08
C ARG A 142 17.57 15.67 4.37
N SER A 143 16.74 15.50 3.35
CA SER A 143 15.37 14.99 3.50
C SER A 143 15.37 13.52 3.95
N ARG A 144 16.25 12.69 3.38
CA ARG A 144 16.43 11.29 3.80
C ARG A 144 16.94 11.20 5.24
N LEU A 145 17.91 12.04 5.62
CA LEU A 145 18.45 12.10 6.98
C LEU A 145 17.38 12.50 8.03
N ARG A 146 16.45 13.40 7.67
CA ARG A 146 15.33 13.74 8.57
C ARG A 146 14.40 12.54 8.81
N ARG A 147 14.13 11.74 7.78
CA ARG A 147 13.26 10.54 7.88
C ARG A 147 13.84 9.44 8.77
N THR A 148 15.17 9.31 8.83
CA THR A 148 15.84 8.31 9.67
C THR A 148 16.00 8.76 11.13
N LYS A 149 16.03 10.06 11.40
CA LYS A 149 16.04 10.60 12.77
C LYS A 149 14.69 10.42 13.47
N THR A 150 13.58 10.61 12.74
CA THR A 150 12.22 10.39 13.27
C THR A 150 11.91 8.92 13.55
N SER A 151 12.61 7.96 12.89
CA SER A 151 12.47 6.54 13.21
C SER A 151 13.29 6.13 14.45
N LYS A 152 14.40 6.82 14.74
CA LYS A 152 15.29 6.54 15.89
C LYS A 152 14.81 7.20 17.18
N SER A 153 14.26 8.43 17.13
CA SER A 153 13.65 9.04 18.31
C SER A 153 12.43 8.25 18.84
N SER A 154 11.76 7.50 17.96
CA SER A 154 10.66 6.61 18.34
C SER A 154 11.11 5.31 19.01
N THR A 155 12.41 4.94 18.95
CA THR A 155 12.97 3.79 19.67
C THR A 155 13.60 4.17 21.01
N GLU A 156 14.03 5.43 21.18
CA GLU A 156 14.61 5.93 22.43
C GLU A 156 13.56 6.36 23.47
N LEU A 157 12.36 6.77 23.03
CA LEU A 157 11.27 7.11 23.95
C LEU A 157 10.63 5.90 24.65
N THR A 158 10.88 4.66 24.18
CA THR A 158 10.35 3.44 24.82
C THR A 158 11.27 2.84 25.89
N THR A 159 12.48 3.35 26.07
CA THR A 159 13.40 2.88 27.13
C THR A 159 13.36 3.74 28.39
N ASN A 160 12.71 4.91 28.36
CA ASN A 160 12.78 5.89 29.46
C ASN A 160 11.48 6.03 30.28
N THR A 161 10.53 5.10 30.17
CA THR A 161 9.28 5.13 30.98
C THR A 161 9.07 3.86 31.82
N VAL A 162 10.06 2.96 31.91
CA VAL A 162 10.03 1.80 32.82
C VAL A 162 10.93 2.00 34.06
N SER A 163 11.56 3.16 34.20
CA SER A 163 12.37 3.50 35.38
C SER A 163 11.95 4.85 35.97
N SER A 164 10.85 4.85 36.72
CA SER A 164 10.59 5.74 37.86
C SER A 164 9.41 5.18 38.65
#